data_AF-G6FWG1-F1
#
_entry.id   AF-G6FWG1-F1
#
_cell.length_a   1.000
_cell.length_b   1.000
_cell.length_c   1.000
_cell.angle_alpha   90.00
_cell.angle_beta   90.00
_cell.angle_gamma   90.00
#
_symmetry.space_group_name_H-M   'P 1'
#
loop_
_entity.id
_entity.type
_entity.pdbx_description
1 polymer ?
#
loop_
_entity_poly.entity_id
_entity_poly.type
_entity_poly.pdbx_seq_one_letter_code
_entity_poly.pdbx_strand_id
1 'polypeptide(L)'
;MTDFLPTGIQLTYLVAASLFILGLKKLGSPATARQGNVIAAVGMLLAIVATLLDQHVLNYGMILLGLAIGSVLGAIAAYKVQMTEMPQMVGLLNGLGGAASALVAVAEFWRLLQHAETVPLDANISMLLDVLIGGVTFTGSMLAFAKLQGIISGSPITFPLQQPFNALLLGSYVVGSGFLIMEPHNLPVFLGIVAVSLILGVMFVIPIGGGDMPVVISLLNSFSGLAAAAAGFVVMNNMLIIAGALVGASGIILTEIMCKAMNRSLISVLFDAFGSSGGAVASAAGGSTADKTVRSIDPEEGAMMLGYARSVVIVPGYGMAVAQAQHSVRELADQLERMGVDVKYAIHPVAGRMPGHMNVLLAEANVPYEQLHDMDDINPQFEQTDVALVIGANDVVNPAARSDTNSPIYGMPILEVDKAKHTIVIKRGMSTGFAGVDNELFYKDKTTMLFGSAKDVVSKLVSEVKQL
;
A
#
# COMPACT_ATOMS: atom_id res chain seq x y z
N MET A 1 11.43 -26.51 40.04
CA MET A 1 11.34 -25.08 39.70
C MET A 1 12.07 -24.72 38.40
N THR A 2 12.97 -25.58 37.90
CA THR A 2 13.76 -25.34 36.68
C THR A 2 12.96 -25.40 35.37
N ASP A 3 11.88 -26.19 35.28
CA ASP A 3 11.10 -26.30 34.03
C ASP A 3 9.91 -25.33 33.93
N PHE A 4 9.51 -24.70 35.05
CA PHE A 4 8.31 -23.84 35.09
C PHE A 4 8.46 -22.56 34.25
N LEU A 5 9.65 -21.95 34.26
CA LEU A 5 9.95 -20.74 33.50
C LEU A 5 10.03 -21.00 31.98
N PRO A 6 10.77 -22.01 31.48
CA PRO A 6 10.78 -22.37 30.06
C PRO A 6 9.38 -22.72 29.54
N THR A 7 8.60 -23.52 30.28
CA THR A 7 7.22 -23.85 29.90
C THR A 7 6.31 -22.62 29.94
N GLY A 8 6.49 -21.73 30.92
CA GLY A 8 5.77 -20.46 31.01
C GLY A 8 6.02 -19.52 29.82
N ILE A 9 7.27 -19.42 29.36
CA ILE A 9 7.64 -18.62 28.18
C ILE A 9 6.98 -19.19 26.92
N GLN A 10 7.07 -20.50 26.70
CA GLN A 10 6.45 -21.15 25.54
C GLN A 10 4.91 -21.01 25.53
N LEU A 11 4.27 -21.17 26.69
CA LEU A 11 2.83 -20.92 26.82
C LEU A 11 2.48 -19.45 26.55
N THR A 12 3.31 -18.52 27.00
CA THR A 12 3.11 -17.09 26.74
C THR A 12 3.26 -16.77 25.25
N TYR A 13 4.22 -17.38 24.54
CA TYR A 13 4.32 -17.27 23.09
C TYR A 13 3.10 -17.85 22.37
N LEU A 14 2.56 -18.97 22.83
CA LEU A 14 1.33 -19.54 22.27
C LEU A 14 0.13 -18.59 22.46
N VAL A 15 0.01 -17.97 23.64
CA VAL A 15 -1.02 -16.96 23.92
C VAL A 15 -0.82 -15.74 23.04
N ALA A 16 0.40 -15.21 22.93
CA ALA A 16 0.72 -14.07 22.08
C ALA A 16 0.39 -14.33 20.60
N ALA A 17 0.77 -15.50 20.07
CA ALA A 17 0.44 -15.93 18.72
C ALA A 17 -1.09 -16.02 18.51
N SER A 18 -1.81 -16.57 19.47
CA SER A 18 -3.28 -16.64 19.43
C SER A 18 -3.92 -15.25 19.41
N LEU A 19 -3.38 -14.30 20.18
CA LEU A 19 -3.82 -12.91 20.18
C LEU A 19 -3.54 -12.23 18.84
N PHE A 20 -2.40 -12.47 18.20
CA PHE A 20 -2.15 -11.94 16.84
C PHE A 20 -3.17 -12.44 15.82
N ILE A 21 -3.50 -13.73 15.83
CA ILE A 21 -4.52 -14.32 14.95
C ILE A 21 -5.90 -13.68 15.20
N LEU A 22 -6.31 -13.56 16.47
CA LEU A 22 -7.58 -12.93 16.83
C LEU A 22 -7.61 -11.43 16.50
N GLY A 23 -6.49 -10.75 16.70
CA GLY A 23 -6.31 -9.34 16.36
C GLY A 23 -6.51 -9.10 14.88
N LEU A 24 -5.83 -9.87 14.03
CA LEU A 24 -5.95 -9.78 12.57
C LEU A 24 -7.34 -10.14 12.07
N LYS A 25 -7.99 -11.17 12.63
CA LYS A 25 -9.38 -11.48 12.32
C LYS A 25 -10.31 -10.30 12.62
N LYS A 26 -10.12 -9.62 13.74
CA LYS A 26 -10.92 -8.44 14.13
C LYS A 26 -10.58 -7.19 13.31
N LEU A 27 -9.40 -7.11 12.69
CA LEU A 27 -9.05 -6.04 11.77
C LEU A 27 -9.82 -6.13 10.44
N GLY A 28 -10.36 -7.30 10.08
CA GLY A 28 -11.15 -7.49 8.86
C GLY A 28 -12.54 -6.83 8.85
N SER A 29 -12.98 -6.20 9.95
CA SER A 29 -14.23 -5.45 10.00
C SER A 29 -14.02 -4.09 10.67
N PRO A 30 -14.54 -2.98 10.10
CA PRO A 30 -14.45 -1.65 10.70
C PRO A 30 -14.95 -1.60 12.15
N ALA A 31 -16.05 -2.30 12.47
CA ALA A 31 -16.65 -2.31 13.80
C ALA A 31 -15.73 -2.92 14.88
N THR A 32 -14.89 -3.90 14.51
CA THR A 32 -13.97 -4.56 15.43
C THR A 32 -12.52 -4.13 15.27
N ALA A 33 -12.18 -3.30 14.29
CA ALA A 33 -10.81 -2.96 13.93
C ALA A 33 -10.01 -2.37 15.10
N ARG A 34 -10.61 -1.44 15.87
CA ARG A 34 -9.95 -0.86 17.05
C ARG A 34 -9.63 -1.91 18.11
N GLN A 35 -10.56 -2.82 18.38
CA GLN A 35 -10.33 -3.92 19.32
C GLN A 35 -9.26 -4.88 18.79
N GLY A 36 -9.29 -5.19 17.49
CA GLY A 36 -8.29 -6.03 16.84
C GLY A 36 -6.88 -5.48 17.01
N ASN A 37 -6.69 -4.18 16.79
CA ASN A 37 -5.40 -3.51 17.00
C ASN A 37 -4.91 -3.59 18.45
N VAL A 38 -5.80 -3.35 19.43
CA VAL A 38 -5.45 -3.46 20.85
C VAL A 38 -5.04 -4.88 21.23
N ILE A 39 -5.77 -5.89 20.74
CA ILE A 39 -5.47 -7.30 20.99
C ILE A 39 -4.09 -7.67 20.42
N ALA A 40 -3.78 -7.24 19.20
CA ALA A 40 -2.46 -7.46 18.59
C ALA A 40 -1.35 -6.75 19.38
N ALA A 41 -1.58 -5.52 19.86
CA ALA A 41 -0.61 -4.79 20.67
C ALA A 41 -0.33 -5.49 22.02
N VAL A 42 -1.36 -6.04 22.68
CA VAL A 42 -1.21 -6.86 23.89
C VAL A 42 -0.42 -8.13 23.59
N GLY A 43 -0.70 -8.80 22.46
CA GLY A 43 0.08 -9.95 22.00
C GLY A 43 1.57 -9.63 21.83
N MET A 44 1.88 -8.50 21.19
CA MET A 44 3.27 -8.01 21.03
C MET A 44 3.93 -7.74 22.39
N LEU A 45 3.25 -7.06 23.30
CA LEU A 45 3.77 -6.78 24.64
C LEU A 45 4.08 -8.08 25.41
N LEU A 46 3.17 -9.06 25.38
CA LEU A 46 3.38 -10.35 26.01
C LEU A 46 4.59 -11.08 25.43
N ALA A 47 4.76 -11.06 24.11
CA ALA A 47 5.91 -11.69 23.48
C ALA A 47 7.23 -11.02 23.89
N ILE A 48 7.29 -9.68 23.89
CA ILE A 48 8.48 -8.94 24.35
C ILE A 48 8.83 -9.28 25.80
N VAL A 49 7.82 -9.26 26.70
CA VAL A 49 8.03 -9.60 28.11
C VAL A 49 8.50 -11.04 28.28
N ALA A 50 7.91 -11.99 27.56
CA ALA A 50 8.33 -13.39 27.60
C ALA A 50 9.78 -13.57 27.14
N THR A 51 10.19 -12.90 26.06
CA THR A 51 11.59 -12.93 25.57
C THR A 51 12.55 -12.33 26.59
N LEU A 52 12.18 -11.24 27.28
CA LEU A 52 13.02 -10.62 28.31
C LEU A 52 13.21 -11.51 29.56
N LEU A 53 12.28 -12.42 29.83
CA LEU A 53 12.36 -13.36 30.95
C LEU A 53 13.20 -14.61 30.62
N ASP A 54 13.65 -14.76 29.37
CA ASP A 54 14.56 -15.83 29.00
C ASP A 54 15.93 -15.65 29.70
N GLN A 55 16.48 -16.73 30.24
CA GLN A 55 17.68 -16.71 31.08
C GLN A 55 18.97 -16.47 30.29
N HIS A 56 18.89 -16.34 28.97
CA HIS A 56 20.00 -16.09 28.06
C HIS A 56 20.18 -14.61 27.68
N VAL A 57 19.41 -13.70 28.27
CA VAL A 57 19.50 -12.26 27.95
C VAL A 57 20.75 -11.63 28.57
N LEU A 58 21.77 -11.43 27.73
CA LEU A 58 23.11 -11.01 28.17
C LEU A 58 23.22 -9.54 28.61
N ASN A 59 22.35 -8.64 28.14
CA ASN A 59 22.42 -7.21 28.47
C ASN A 59 21.08 -6.47 28.41
N TYR A 60 20.37 -6.45 29.53
CA TYR A 60 19.11 -5.71 29.68
C TYR A 60 19.24 -4.20 29.42
N GLY A 61 20.38 -3.59 29.75
CA GLY A 61 20.60 -2.16 29.58
C GLY A 61 20.63 -1.75 28.10
N MET A 62 21.35 -2.49 27.26
CA MET A 62 21.39 -2.24 25.82
C MET A 62 20.04 -2.51 25.14
N ILE A 63 19.34 -3.58 25.54
CA ILE A 63 18.02 -3.90 24.99
C ILE A 63 17.01 -2.81 25.33
N LEU A 64 16.98 -2.35 26.59
CA LEU A 64 16.07 -1.30 27.04
C LEU A 64 16.38 0.03 26.36
N LEU A 65 17.67 0.36 26.17
CA LEU A 65 18.08 1.55 25.43
C LEU A 65 17.60 1.50 23.96
N GLY A 66 17.80 0.36 23.28
CA GLY A 66 17.35 0.17 21.91
C GLY A 66 15.82 0.26 21.78
N LEU A 67 15.09 -0.40 22.69
CA LEU A 67 13.64 -0.34 22.78
C LEU A 67 13.15 1.10 23.01
N ALA A 68 13.79 1.84 23.92
CA ALA A 68 13.42 3.22 24.22
C ALA A 68 13.65 4.14 23.01
N ILE A 69 14.83 4.08 22.38
CA ILE A 69 15.15 4.90 21.20
C ILE A 69 14.19 4.58 20.06
N GLY A 70 14.00 3.30 19.73
CA GLY A 70 13.11 2.86 18.66
C GLY A 70 11.66 3.27 18.90
N SER A 71 11.16 3.09 20.14
CA SER A 71 9.78 3.45 20.51
C SER A 71 9.55 4.96 20.45
N VAL A 72 10.51 5.77 20.92
CA VAL A 72 10.41 7.23 20.88
C VAL A 72 10.43 7.74 19.44
N LEU A 73 11.37 7.28 18.61
CA LEU A 73 11.45 7.69 17.21
C LEU A 73 10.21 7.24 16.43
N GLY A 74 9.75 6.01 16.66
CA GLY A 74 8.54 5.46 16.05
C GLY A 74 7.28 6.25 16.44
N ALA A 75 7.13 6.58 17.73
CA ALA A 75 6.01 7.38 18.21
C ALA A 75 6.01 8.78 17.59
N ILE A 76 7.16 9.47 17.58
CA ILE A 76 7.28 10.81 16.98
C ILE A 76 6.92 10.77 15.49
N ALA A 77 7.43 9.78 14.75
CA ALA A 77 7.15 9.63 13.33
C ALA A 77 5.65 9.35 13.07
N ALA A 78 5.03 8.49 13.87
CA ALA A 78 3.62 8.14 13.74
C ALA A 78 2.67 9.31 14.08
N TYR A 79 3.01 10.17 15.04
CA TYR A 79 2.19 11.34 15.39
C TYR A 79 2.35 12.53 14.43
N LYS A 80 3.47 12.62 13.71
CA LYS A 80 3.77 13.76 12.83
C LYS A 80 3.40 13.55 11.37
N VAL A 81 3.30 12.30 10.90
CA VAL A 81 2.93 12.01 9.50
C VAL A 81 1.50 12.45 9.21
N GLN A 82 1.30 13.05 8.03
CA GLN A 82 -0.03 13.38 7.53
C GLN A 82 -0.74 12.14 6.95
N MET A 83 -2.07 12.10 7.01
CA MET A 83 -2.83 10.93 6.54
C MET A 83 -2.66 10.63 5.04
N THR A 84 -2.32 11.63 4.23
CA THR A 84 -1.98 11.48 2.80
C THR A 84 -0.62 10.82 2.55
N GLU A 85 0.28 10.91 3.52
CA GLU A 85 1.65 10.40 3.50
C GLU A 85 1.75 8.98 4.10
N MET A 86 0.65 8.43 4.60
CA MET A 86 0.59 7.09 5.18
C MET A 86 1.21 5.98 4.32
N PRO A 87 1.02 5.94 2.97
CA PRO A 87 1.62 4.88 2.15
C PRO A 87 3.15 4.82 2.29
N GLN A 88 3.84 5.96 2.30
CA GLN A 88 5.30 5.98 2.36
C GLN A 88 5.81 5.62 3.75
N MET A 89 5.10 6.01 4.81
CA MET A 89 5.43 5.61 6.17
C MET A 89 5.29 4.11 6.41
N VAL A 90 4.26 3.48 5.84
CA VAL A 90 4.11 2.02 5.86
C VAL A 90 5.32 1.36 5.18
N GLY A 91 5.74 1.87 4.02
CA GLY A 91 6.97 1.43 3.36
C GLY A 91 8.21 1.57 4.24
N LEU A 92 8.42 2.73 4.86
CA LEU A 92 9.58 2.98 5.74
C LEU A 92 9.62 1.97 6.91
N LEU A 93 8.51 1.84 7.65
CA LEU A 93 8.42 0.95 8.80
C LEU A 93 8.60 -0.52 8.40
N ASN A 94 8.05 -0.91 7.25
CA ASN A 94 8.24 -2.25 6.69
C ASN A 94 9.71 -2.54 6.39
N GLY A 95 10.41 -1.59 5.78
CA GLY A 95 11.84 -1.71 5.49
C GLY A 95 12.68 -1.91 6.76
N LEU A 96 12.35 -1.19 7.84
CA LEU A 96 13.02 -1.37 9.14
C LEU A 96 12.78 -2.77 9.73
N GLY A 97 11.60 -3.37 9.52
CA GLY A 97 11.32 -4.76 9.90
C GLY A 97 12.18 -5.77 9.11
N GLY A 98 12.34 -5.56 7.80
CA GLY A 98 13.25 -6.35 6.96
C GLY A 98 14.71 -6.22 7.40
N ALA A 99 15.15 -5.00 7.73
CA ALA A 99 16.49 -4.76 8.26
C ALA A 99 16.72 -5.46 9.61
N ALA A 100 15.74 -5.39 10.52
CA ALA A 100 15.82 -6.07 11.81
C ALA A 100 15.99 -7.59 11.65
N SER A 101 15.25 -8.21 10.73
CA SER A 101 15.37 -9.65 10.43
C SER A 101 16.76 -9.98 9.85
N ALA A 102 17.21 -9.25 8.82
CA ALA A 102 18.54 -9.44 8.26
C ALA A 102 19.67 -9.25 9.30
N LEU A 103 19.52 -8.32 10.25
CA LEU A 103 20.47 -8.12 11.35
C LEU A 103 20.47 -9.29 12.35
N VAL A 104 19.35 -9.98 12.55
CA VAL A 104 19.30 -11.23 13.34
C VAL A 104 20.14 -12.31 12.67
N ALA A 105 19.99 -12.52 11.36
CA ALA A 105 20.84 -13.46 10.62
C ALA A 105 22.33 -13.10 10.66
N VAL A 106 22.68 -11.81 10.53
CA VAL A 106 24.06 -11.34 10.66
C VAL A 106 24.61 -11.57 12.07
N ALA A 107 23.81 -11.33 13.10
CA ALA A 107 24.19 -11.57 14.49
C ALA A 107 24.42 -13.07 14.77
N GLU A 108 23.55 -13.94 14.24
CA GLU A 108 23.71 -15.38 14.40
C GLU A 108 24.93 -15.91 13.64
N PHE A 109 25.18 -15.43 12.42
CA PHE A 109 26.42 -15.74 11.70
C PHE A 109 27.66 -15.37 12.53
N TRP A 110 27.65 -14.19 13.15
CA TRP A 110 28.75 -13.74 13.99
C TRP A 110 28.93 -14.60 15.24
N ARG A 111 27.83 -15.04 15.86
CA ARG A 111 27.84 -15.97 17.00
C ARG A 111 28.48 -17.31 16.61
N LEU A 112 28.07 -17.87 15.47
CA LEU A 112 28.60 -19.13 14.93
C LEU A 112 30.09 -19.04 14.59
N LEU A 113 30.54 -17.90 14.06
CA LEU A 113 31.95 -17.64 13.76
C LEU A 113 32.83 -17.64 15.03
N GLN A 114 32.32 -17.09 16.13
CA GLN A 114 33.05 -17.01 17.39
C GLN A 114 33.18 -18.37 18.12
N HIS A 115 32.14 -19.20 18.05
CA HIS A 115 32.09 -20.46 18.80
C HIS A 115 32.56 -21.67 17.99
N ALA A 116 32.88 -21.49 16.70
CA ALA A 116 33.29 -22.56 15.78
C ALA A 116 32.35 -23.77 15.82
N GLU A 117 31.04 -23.51 15.98
CA GLU A 117 30.01 -24.52 16.06
C GLU A 117 29.73 -25.11 14.67
N THR A 118 29.45 -26.41 14.60
CA THR A 118 28.91 -27.02 13.39
C THR A 118 27.54 -26.42 13.10
N VAL A 119 27.40 -25.73 11.96
CA VAL A 119 26.13 -25.10 11.58
C VAL A 119 25.18 -26.15 11.02
N PRO A 120 24.01 -26.40 11.65
CA PRO A 120 22.98 -27.25 11.08
C PRO A 120 22.53 -26.73 9.70
N LEU A 121 22.26 -27.64 8.76
CA LEU A 121 21.94 -27.27 7.38
C LEU A 121 20.66 -26.41 7.30
N ASP A 122 19.66 -26.75 8.11
CA ASP A 122 18.39 -26.02 8.23
C ASP A 122 18.58 -24.60 8.78
N ALA A 123 19.40 -24.42 9.81
CA ALA A 123 19.75 -23.11 10.36
C ALA A 123 20.51 -22.26 9.33
N ASN A 124 21.47 -22.86 8.60
CA ASN A 124 22.23 -22.16 7.57
C ASN A 124 21.34 -21.70 6.41
N ILE A 125 20.47 -22.58 5.91
CA ILE A 125 19.51 -22.24 4.85
C ILE A 125 18.57 -21.12 5.30
N SER A 126 18.05 -21.21 6.53
CA SER A 126 17.15 -20.19 7.09
C SER A 126 17.85 -18.83 7.22
N MET A 127 19.11 -18.82 7.66
CA MET A 127 19.93 -17.61 7.77
C MET A 127 20.20 -16.97 6.41
N LEU A 128 20.52 -17.78 5.40
CA LEU A 128 20.71 -17.29 4.03
C LEU A 128 19.40 -16.71 3.47
N LEU A 129 18.27 -17.41 3.63
CA LEU A 129 16.97 -16.87 3.20
C LEU A 129 16.60 -15.57 3.92
N ASP A 130 16.87 -15.45 5.21
CA ASP A 130 16.62 -14.24 5.99
C ASP A 130 17.46 -13.05 5.48
N VAL A 131 18.76 -13.26 5.22
CA VAL A 131 19.63 -12.22 4.62
C VAL A 131 19.12 -11.77 3.25
N LEU A 132 18.66 -12.71 2.41
CA LEU A 132 18.11 -12.38 1.09
C LEU A 132 16.83 -11.56 1.22
N ILE A 133 15.84 -12.10 1.91
CA ILE A 133 14.49 -11.55 1.96
C ILE A 133 14.49 -10.26 2.78
N GLY A 134 15.16 -10.24 3.94
CA GLY A 134 15.28 -9.06 4.80
C GLY A 134 16.04 -7.93 4.12
N GLY A 135 17.16 -8.24 3.45
CA GLY A 135 17.95 -7.26 2.70
C GLY A 135 17.19 -6.64 1.53
N VAL A 136 16.55 -7.47 0.70
CA VAL A 136 15.68 -7.03 -0.41
C VAL A 136 14.53 -6.17 0.10
N THR A 137 13.91 -6.58 1.21
CA THR A 137 12.80 -5.85 1.84
C THR A 137 13.24 -4.48 2.32
N PHE A 138 14.40 -4.40 2.99
CA PHE A 138 14.91 -3.15 3.53
C PHE A 138 15.14 -2.12 2.42
N THR A 139 16.04 -2.40 1.48
CA THR A 139 16.42 -1.42 0.45
C THR A 139 15.31 -1.19 -0.56
N GLY A 140 14.53 -2.22 -0.89
CA GLY A 140 13.34 -2.07 -1.74
C GLY A 140 12.32 -1.13 -1.11
N SER A 141 12.06 -1.26 0.19
CA SER A 141 11.08 -0.41 0.88
C SER A 141 11.61 1.02 1.07
N MET A 142 12.91 1.21 1.30
CA MET A 142 13.51 2.54 1.32
C MET A 142 13.38 3.25 -0.04
N LEU A 143 13.55 2.51 -1.14
CA LEU A 143 13.37 3.06 -2.48
C LEU A 143 11.90 3.40 -2.78
N ALA A 144 10.97 2.54 -2.35
CA ALA A 144 9.53 2.81 -2.47
C ALA A 144 9.12 4.06 -1.68
N PHE A 145 9.62 4.21 -0.44
CA PHE A 145 9.46 5.41 0.37
C PHE A 145 9.98 6.65 -0.37
N ALA A 146 11.22 6.60 -0.88
CA ALA A 146 11.84 7.73 -1.55
C ALA A 146 11.08 8.16 -2.82
N LYS A 147 10.51 7.21 -3.58
CA LYS A 147 9.66 7.50 -4.75
C LYS A 147 8.33 8.15 -4.36
N LEU A 148 7.68 7.67 -3.30
CA LEU A 148 6.40 8.24 -2.85
C LEU A 148 6.55 9.62 -2.22
N GLN A 149 7.63 9.84 -1.47
CA GLN A 149 7.99 11.14 -0.90
C GLN A 149 8.40 12.17 -1.97
N GLY A 150 8.72 11.72 -3.19
CA GLY A 150 9.20 12.58 -4.27
C GLY A 150 10.69 12.94 -4.18
N ILE A 151 11.47 12.25 -3.33
CA ILE A 151 12.93 12.36 -3.26
C ILE A 151 13.56 11.77 -4.54
N ILE A 152 12.97 10.68 -5.04
CA ILE A 152 13.32 10.03 -6.30
C ILE A 152 12.13 10.17 -7.25
N SER A 153 12.39 10.27 -8.55
CA SER A 153 11.32 10.32 -9.57
C SER A 153 10.38 9.12 -9.43
N GLY A 154 9.08 9.39 -9.50
CA GLY A 154 8.05 8.36 -9.57
C GLY A 154 7.97 7.66 -10.93
N SER A 155 8.68 8.13 -11.95
CA SER A 155 8.75 7.43 -13.24
C SER A 155 9.58 6.14 -13.12
N PRO A 156 9.23 5.06 -13.84
CA PRO A 156 10.11 3.92 -14.06
C PRO A 156 11.53 4.36 -14.47
N ILE A 157 12.56 3.86 -13.79
CA ILE A 157 13.96 4.08 -14.15
C ILE A 157 14.53 2.74 -14.61
N THR A 158 14.84 2.64 -15.90
CA THR A 158 15.36 1.42 -16.53
C THR A 158 16.67 1.70 -17.25
N PHE A 159 17.55 0.71 -17.33
CA PHE A 159 18.79 0.80 -18.10
C PHE A 159 19.00 -0.43 -19.01
N PRO A 160 19.79 -0.32 -20.09
CA PRO A 160 20.06 -1.45 -20.98
C PRO A 160 20.68 -2.63 -20.23
N LEU A 161 20.21 -3.86 -20.50
CA LEU A 161 20.67 -5.11 -19.87
C LEU A 161 20.37 -5.24 -18.36
N GLN A 162 19.41 -4.48 -17.82
CA GLN A 162 19.02 -4.60 -16.41
C GLN A 162 18.52 -6.01 -16.03
N GLN A 163 17.79 -6.72 -16.92
CA GLN A 163 17.34 -8.09 -16.64
C GLN A 163 18.51 -9.09 -16.47
N PRO A 164 19.45 -9.18 -17.44
CA PRO A 164 20.69 -9.94 -17.23
C PRO A 164 21.47 -9.54 -15.99
N PHE A 165 21.54 -8.24 -15.67
CA PHE A 165 22.23 -7.76 -14.48
C PHE A 165 21.55 -8.23 -13.18
N ASN A 166 20.22 -8.12 -13.10
CA ASN A 166 19.44 -8.61 -11.96
C ASN A 166 19.57 -10.13 -11.82
N ALA A 167 19.53 -10.86 -12.93
CA ALA A 167 19.74 -12.30 -12.94
C ALA A 167 21.16 -12.69 -12.50
N LEU A 168 22.18 -11.91 -12.88
CA LEU A 168 23.56 -12.10 -12.43
C LEU A 168 23.70 -11.87 -10.93
N LEU A 169 23.08 -10.82 -10.38
CA LEU A 169 23.07 -10.56 -8.94
C LEU A 169 22.36 -11.68 -8.16
N LEU A 170 21.21 -12.16 -8.64
CA LEU A 170 20.52 -13.28 -8.02
C LEU A 170 21.35 -14.57 -8.14
N GLY A 171 21.96 -14.81 -9.29
CA GLY A 171 22.85 -15.94 -9.53
C GLY A 171 24.07 -15.92 -8.62
N SER A 172 24.71 -14.77 -8.43
CA SER A 172 25.86 -14.63 -7.52
C SER A 172 25.46 -14.85 -6.07
N TYR A 173 24.27 -14.41 -5.67
CA TYR A 173 23.69 -14.69 -4.36
C TYR A 173 23.51 -16.20 -4.14
N VAL A 174 22.90 -16.91 -5.10
CA VAL A 174 22.65 -18.36 -5.02
C VAL A 174 23.96 -19.14 -5.00
N VAL A 175 24.94 -18.78 -5.83
CA VAL A 175 26.27 -19.41 -5.85
C VAL A 175 27.02 -19.16 -4.54
N GLY A 176 27.00 -17.94 -4.03
CA GLY A 176 27.60 -17.60 -2.73
C GLY A 176 26.94 -18.34 -1.56
N SER A 177 25.62 -18.49 -1.62
CA SER A 177 24.85 -19.28 -0.65
C SER A 177 25.23 -20.77 -0.70
N GLY A 178 25.34 -21.34 -1.90
CA GLY A 178 25.81 -22.73 -2.08
C GLY A 178 27.23 -22.94 -1.56
N PHE A 179 28.11 -21.96 -1.75
CA PHE A 179 29.46 -21.99 -1.18
C PHE A 179 29.43 -21.94 0.36
N LEU A 180 28.59 -21.10 0.97
CA LEU A 180 28.44 -21.01 2.43
C LEU A 180 27.79 -22.25 3.05
N ILE A 181 27.09 -23.09 2.27
CA ILE A 181 26.64 -24.39 2.75
C ILE A 181 27.83 -25.34 2.93
N MET A 182 28.85 -25.24 2.08
CA MET A 182 30.05 -26.07 2.15
C MET A 182 31.09 -25.50 3.12
N GLU A 183 31.21 -24.17 3.18
CA GLU A 183 32.15 -23.43 4.02
C GLU A 183 31.39 -22.37 4.86
N PRO A 184 30.69 -22.79 5.94
CA PRO A 184 29.78 -21.92 6.69
C PRO A 184 30.44 -20.73 7.40
N HIS A 185 31.76 -20.78 7.60
CA HIS A 185 32.49 -19.75 8.34
C HIS A 185 33.15 -18.69 7.46
N ASN A 186 32.87 -18.69 6.14
CA ASN A 186 33.51 -17.76 5.22
C ASN A 186 32.91 -16.34 5.29
N LEU A 187 33.49 -15.51 6.16
CA LEU A 187 33.05 -14.13 6.38
C LEU A 187 33.03 -13.26 5.10
N PRO A 188 34.06 -13.27 4.23
CA PRO A 188 34.03 -12.48 2.99
C PRO A 188 32.84 -12.81 2.08
N VAL A 189 32.53 -14.10 1.90
CA VAL A 189 31.39 -14.52 1.07
C VAL A 189 30.07 -14.11 1.72
N PHE A 190 29.95 -14.28 3.04
CA PHE A 190 28.76 -13.84 3.79
C PHE A 190 28.50 -12.34 3.65
N LEU A 191 29.51 -11.51 3.86
CA LEU A 191 29.38 -10.05 3.66
C LEU A 191 29.07 -9.69 2.19
N GLY A 192 29.65 -10.44 1.25
CA GLY A 192 29.37 -10.31 -0.17
C GLY A 192 27.89 -10.55 -0.49
N ILE A 193 27.30 -11.64 0.01
CA ILE A 193 25.87 -11.93 -0.24
C ILE A 193 24.94 -10.94 0.47
N VAL A 194 25.31 -10.42 1.65
CA VAL A 194 24.57 -9.33 2.32
C VAL A 194 24.56 -8.08 1.44
N ALA A 195 25.71 -7.68 0.89
CA ALA A 195 25.77 -6.54 -0.02
C ALA A 195 24.94 -6.78 -1.30
N VAL A 196 24.98 -7.99 -1.85
CA VAL A 196 24.19 -8.36 -3.03
C VAL A 196 22.68 -8.31 -2.73
N SER A 197 22.21 -8.79 -1.57
CA SER A 197 20.78 -8.73 -1.22
C SER A 197 20.28 -7.29 -1.09
N LEU A 198 21.09 -6.40 -0.53
CA LEU A 198 20.80 -4.97 -0.46
C LEU A 198 20.72 -4.33 -1.85
N ILE A 199 21.64 -4.65 -2.76
CA ILE A 199 21.61 -4.14 -4.14
C ILE A 199 20.39 -4.70 -4.89
N LEU A 200 20.08 -5.98 -4.71
CA LEU A 200 18.93 -6.63 -5.32
C LEU A 200 17.62 -5.92 -4.94
N GLY A 201 17.45 -5.51 -3.68
CA GLY A 201 16.25 -4.76 -3.28
C GLY A 201 16.08 -3.43 -4.01
N VAL A 202 17.17 -2.68 -4.22
CA VAL A 202 17.15 -1.46 -5.03
C VAL A 202 16.79 -1.78 -6.49
N MET A 203 17.47 -2.78 -7.06
CA MET A 203 17.27 -3.18 -8.46
C MET A 203 15.89 -3.79 -8.75
N PHE A 204 15.24 -4.33 -7.72
CA PHE A 204 13.88 -4.87 -7.78
C PHE A 204 12.82 -3.77 -7.88
N VAL A 205 12.99 -2.65 -7.15
CA VAL A 205 11.97 -1.59 -7.06
C VAL A 205 12.23 -0.41 -8.02
N ILE A 206 13.47 -0.21 -8.47
CA ILE A 206 13.84 0.89 -9.38
C ILE A 206 13.05 0.94 -10.71
N PRO A 207 12.69 -0.17 -11.39
CA PRO A 207 11.94 -0.11 -12.64
C PRO A 207 10.44 0.15 -12.43
N ILE A 208 9.92 0.05 -11.20
CA ILE A 208 8.48 0.10 -10.96
C ILE A 208 7.99 1.55 -10.85
N GLY A 209 6.84 1.86 -11.43
CA GLY A 209 6.27 3.22 -11.45
C GLY A 209 5.57 3.62 -10.14
N GLY A 210 5.49 4.93 -9.90
CA GLY A 210 4.96 5.54 -8.68
C GLY A 210 3.53 5.15 -8.32
N GLY A 211 2.66 4.93 -9.32
CA GLY A 211 1.28 4.48 -9.07
C GLY A 211 1.15 3.01 -8.74
N ASP A 212 2.16 2.19 -9.07
CA ASP A 212 2.20 0.77 -8.70
C ASP A 212 2.94 0.53 -7.37
N MET A 213 3.58 1.56 -6.81
CA MET A 213 4.27 1.49 -5.52
C MET A 213 3.41 0.89 -4.39
N PRO A 214 2.09 1.11 -4.31
CA PRO A 214 1.29 0.50 -3.24
C PRO A 214 1.28 -1.03 -3.31
N VAL A 215 1.25 -1.60 -4.53
CA VAL A 215 1.34 -3.06 -4.75
C VAL A 215 2.73 -3.55 -4.32
N VAL A 216 3.79 -2.81 -4.66
CA VAL A 216 5.16 -3.13 -4.26
C VAL A 216 5.32 -3.11 -2.74
N ILE A 217 4.76 -2.10 -2.05
CA ILE A 217 4.81 -2.01 -0.59
C ILE A 217 4.08 -3.20 0.05
N SER A 218 2.92 -3.59 -0.49
CA SER A 218 2.21 -4.79 -0.04
C SER A 218 3.02 -6.07 -0.25
N LEU A 219 3.70 -6.19 -1.40
CA LEU A 219 4.57 -7.34 -1.68
C LEU A 219 5.78 -7.38 -0.75
N LEU A 220 6.45 -6.25 -0.55
CA LEU A 220 7.58 -6.14 0.39
C LEU A 220 7.13 -6.34 1.84
N ASN A 221 5.87 -6.04 2.18
CA ASN A 221 5.30 -6.38 3.49
C ASN A 221 5.15 -7.89 3.66
N SER A 222 4.78 -8.62 2.60
CA SER A 222 4.86 -10.09 2.65
C SER A 222 6.30 -10.57 2.85
N PHE A 223 7.27 -9.96 2.18
CA PHE A 223 8.67 -10.35 2.32
C PHE A 223 9.18 -10.08 3.74
N SER A 224 8.81 -8.97 4.37
CA SER A 224 9.10 -8.71 5.78
C SER A 224 8.56 -9.81 6.70
N GLY A 225 7.33 -10.28 6.47
CA GLY A 225 6.77 -11.42 7.20
C GLY A 225 7.55 -12.72 6.98
N LEU A 226 7.92 -13.03 5.74
CA LEU A 226 8.74 -14.20 5.42
C LEU A 226 10.15 -14.12 6.03
N ALA A 227 10.77 -12.93 6.04
CA ALA A 227 12.05 -12.68 6.69
C ALA A 227 11.95 -12.88 8.20
N ALA A 228 10.91 -12.35 8.84
CA ALA A 228 10.66 -12.56 10.28
C ALA A 228 10.46 -14.05 10.62
N ALA A 229 9.79 -14.81 9.74
CA ALA A 229 9.65 -16.26 9.92
C ALA A 229 11.00 -16.99 9.75
N ALA A 230 11.81 -16.59 8.76
CA ALA A 230 13.16 -17.12 8.55
C ALA A 230 14.06 -16.81 9.76
N ALA A 231 14.06 -15.57 10.26
CA ALA A 231 14.71 -15.19 11.51
C ALA A 231 14.23 -16.06 12.69
N GLY A 232 12.93 -16.36 12.74
CA GLY A 232 12.35 -17.29 13.72
C GLY A 232 12.94 -18.69 13.65
N PHE A 233 13.19 -19.23 12.46
CA PHE A 233 13.92 -20.50 12.32
C PHE A 233 15.39 -20.38 12.72
N VAL A 234 16.05 -19.26 12.38
CA VAL A 234 17.44 -18.97 12.76
C VAL A 234 17.63 -19.01 14.27
N VAL A 235 16.73 -18.39 15.04
CA VAL A 235 16.81 -18.33 16.51
C VAL A 235 15.91 -19.35 17.22
N MET A 236 15.34 -20.31 16.49
CA MET A 236 14.43 -21.34 17.02
C MET A 236 13.25 -20.78 17.85
N ASN A 237 12.66 -19.68 17.40
CA ASN A 237 11.57 -18.98 18.07
C ASN A 237 10.23 -19.17 17.34
N ASN A 238 9.36 -19.99 17.93
CA ASN A 238 8.02 -20.28 17.41
C ASN A 238 7.12 -19.04 17.25
N MET A 239 7.27 -18.01 18.10
CA MET A 239 6.48 -16.78 17.99
C MET A 239 6.79 -16.07 16.67
N LEU A 240 8.08 -15.87 16.38
CA LEU A 240 8.53 -15.23 15.14
C LEU A 240 8.10 -16.02 13.90
N ILE A 241 8.20 -17.36 13.95
CA ILE A 241 7.73 -18.23 12.86
C ILE A 241 6.24 -18.03 12.61
N ILE A 242 5.40 -18.09 13.64
CA ILE A 242 3.94 -17.99 13.50
C ILE A 242 3.55 -16.58 13.06
N ALA A 243 4.06 -15.53 13.71
CA ALA A 243 3.74 -14.15 13.38
C ALA A 243 4.22 -13.78 11.97
N GLY A 244 5.45 -14.15 11.62
CA GLY A 244 6.04 -13.91 10.31
C GLY A 244 5.27 -14.62 9.18
N ALA A 245 4.95 -15.91 9.35
CA ALA A 245 4.17 -16.66 8.36
C ALA A 245 2.78 -16.07 8.14
N LEU A 246 2.13 -15.60 9.21
CA LEU A 246 0.81 -14.96 9.14
C LEU A 246 0.88 -13.64 8.36
N VAL A 247 1.83 -12.76 8.70
CA VAL A 247 2.05 -11.48 7.98
C VAL A 247 2.43 -11.73 6.52
N GLY A 248 3.29 -12.72 6.26
CA GLY A 248 3.70 -13.12 4.91
C GLY A 248 2.51 -13.54 4.05
N ALA A 249 1.71 -14.49 4.54
CA ALA A 249 0.52 -14.96 3.83
C ALA A 249 -0.50 -13.84 3.60
N SER A 250 -0.78 -13.03 4.61
CA SER A 250 -1.70 -11.89 4.48
C SER A 250 -1.21 -10.86 3.47
N GLY A 251 0.11 -10.61 3.41
CA GLY A 251 0.71 -9.68 2.46
C GLY A 251 0.58 -10.14 1.01
N ILE A 252 0.82 -11.43 0.72
CA ILE A 252 0.63 -11.99 -0.63
C ILE A 252 -0.83 -11.89 -1.06
N ILE A 253 -1.77 -12.27 -0.19
CA ILE A 253 -3.20 -12.21 -0.48
C ILE A 253 -3.62 -10.76 -0.76
N LEU A 254 -3.18 -9.81 0.06
CA LEU A 254 -3.48 -8.39 -0.15
C LEU A 254 -2.91 -7.87 -1.48
N THR A 255 -1.67 -8.24 -1.81
CA THR A 255 -1.03 -7.89 -3.08
C THR A 255 -1.85 -8.40 -4.27
N GLU A 256 -2.34 -9.64 -4.21
CA GLU A 256 -3.17 -10.22 -5.27
C GLU A 256 -4.51 -9.50 -5.42
N ILE A 257 -5.17 -9.15 -4.30
CA ILE A 257 -6.42 -8.38 -4.29
C ILE A 257 -6.20 -7.01 -4.93
N MET A 258 -5.10 -6.33 -4.60
CA MET A 258 -4.75 -5.03 -5.18
C MET A 258 -4.48 -5.15 -6.69
N CYS A 259 -3.72 -6.16 -7.12
CA CYS A 259 -3.46 -6.44 -8.53
C CYS A 259 -4.77 -6.66 -9.32
N LYS A 260 -5.68 -7.49 -8.79
CA LYS A 260 -7.01 -7.72 -9.39
C LYS A 260 -7.82 -6.44 -9.49
N ALA A 261 -7.83 -5.63 -8.43
CA ALA A 261 -8.53 -4.35 -8.41
C ALA A 261 -7.97 -3.32 -9.39
N MET A 262 -6.69 -3.43 -9.75
CA MET A 262 -6.04 -2.62 -10.79
C MET A 262 -6.14 -3.24 -12.20
N ASN A 263 -6.75 -4.43 -12.33
CA ASN A 263 -6.73 -5.27 -13.53
C ASN A 263 -5.32 -5.44 -14.14
N ARG A 264 -4.34 -5.65 -13.26
CA ARG A 264 -2.96 -5.96 -13.63
C ARG A 264 -2.52 -7.21 -12.93
N SER A 265 -1.77 -8.06 -13.61
CA SER A 265 -1.11 -9.21 -12.96
C SER A 265 0.09 -8.75 -12.14
N LEU A 266 0.46 -9.51 -11.10
CA LEU A 266 1.68 -9.24 -10.34
C LEU A 266 2.93 -9.24 -11.25
N ILE A 267 2.96 -10.11 -12.26
CA ILE A 267 4.05 -10.19 -13.24
C ILE A 267 4.13 -8.88 -14.05
N SER A 268 3.02 -8.35 -14.54
CA SER A 268 3.02 -7.06 -15.26
C SER A 268 3.49 -5.90 -14.38
N VAL A 269 3.10 -5.87 -13.10
CA VAL A 269 3.56 -4.83 -12.17
C VAL A 269 5.07 -4.87 -11.95
N LEU A 270 5.65 -6.07 -11.83
CA LEU A 270 7.08 -6.25 -11.58
C LEU A 270 7.93 -6.09 -12.84
N PHE A 271 7.39 -6.44 -14.02
CA PHE A 271 8.20 -6.63 -15.22
C PHE A 271 7.80 -5.80 -16.47
N ASP A 272 6.69 -5.05 -16.47
CA ASP A 272 6.25 -4.27 -17.67
C ASP A 272 7.29 -3.26 -18.15
N ALA A 273 7.99 -2.61 -17.22
CA ALA A 273 9.00 -1.59 -17.56
C ALA A 273 10.16 -2.16 -18.38
N PHE A 274 10.35 -3.49 -18.39
CA PHE A 274 11.41 -4.16 -19.13
C PHE A 274 11.01 -4.59 -20.54
N GLY A 275 9.71 -4.60 -20.84
CA GLY A 275 9.18 -4.96 -22.15
C GLY A 275 9.21 -3.83 -23.17
N SER A 276 9.50 -2.58 -22.77
CA SER A 276 9.53 -1.42 -23.67
C SER A 276 10.89 -1.23 -24.38
N SER A 277 11.69 -2.28 -24.54
CA SER A 277 12.90 -2.21 -25.36
C SER A 277 12.52 -2.17 -26.85
N GLY A 278 12.38 -0.97 -27.40
CA GLY A 278 12.51 -0.73 -28.85
C GLY A 278 11.33 -1.11 -29.73
N GLY A 279 10.18 -1.51 -29.17
CA GLY A 279 8.93 -1.33 -29.89
C GLY A 279 8.63 0.16 -29.85
N ALA A 280 8.62 0.84 -31.00
CA ALA A 280 7.90 2.08 -31.11
C ALA A 280 6.53 1.81 -30.50
N VAL A 281 6.28 2.34 -29.29
CA VAL A 281 4.92 2.63 -28.89
C VAL A 281 4.47 3.48 -30.06
N ALA A 282 3.63 2.91 -30.91
CA ALA A 282 2.84 3.72 -31.80
C ALA A 282 2.24 4.73 -30.84
N SER A 283 2.78 5.95 -30.84
CA SER A 283 2.02 7.14 -30.55
C SER A 283 0.72 6.85 -31.27
N ALA A 284 -0.31 6.50 -30.51
CA ALA A 284 -1.62 6.27 -31.07
C ALA A 284 -1.87 7.55 -31.85
N ALA A 285 -1.72 7.43 -33.17
CA ALA A 285 -1.81 8.53 -34.09
C ALA A 285 -3.14 9.17 -33.74
N GLY A 286 -3.10 10.46 -33.40
CA GLY A 286 -4.20 11.19 -32.79
C GLY A 286 -5.52 10.62 -33.28
N GLY A 287 -6.17 9.83 -32.42
CA GLY A 287 -7.54 9.39 -32.66
C GLY A 287 -8.30 10.67 -32.84
N SER A 288 -8.72 10.92 -34.09
CA SER A 288 -9.27 12.17 -34.62
C SER A 288 -9.65 13.17 -33.53
N THR A 289 -8.91 14.28 -33.47
CA THR A 289 -9.40 15.58 -32.95
C THR A 289 -10.59 16.04 -33.80
N ALA A 290 -11.66 15.25 -33.81
CA ALA A 290 -13.00 15.70 -34.14
C ALA A 290 -13.51 16.34 -32.86
N ASP A 291 -13.59 17.66 -32.83
CA ASP A 291 -14.34 18.53 -31.90
C ASP A 291 -14.97 17.82 -30.68
N LYS A 292 -14.14 17.28 -29.78
CA LYS A 292 -14.65 16.73 -28.52
C LYS A 292 -14.94 17.93 -27.61
N THR A 293 -16.17 18.39 -27.68
CA THR A 293 -16.61 19.58 -26.95
C THR A 293 -16.79 19.21 -25.48
N VAL A 294 -16.07 19.91 -24.61
CA VAL A 294 -16.21 19.75 -23.16
C VAL A 294 -17.22 20.77 -22.66
N ARG A 295 -18.22 20.31 -21.89
CA ARG A 295 -19.18 21.20 -21.22
C ARG A 295 -18.63 21.56 -19.86
N SER A 296 -18.43 22.85 -19.60
CA SER A 296 -18.06 23.36 -18.28
C SER A 296 -19.19 24.15 -17.66
N ILE A 297 -19.32 24.07 -16.34
CA ILE A 297 -20.31 24.81 -15.55
C ILE A 297 -19.59 25.61 -14.47
N ASP A 298 -20.29 26.62 -13.94
CA ASP A 298 -19.83 27.39 -12.78
C ASP A 298 -20.32 26.76 -11.46
N PRO A 299 -19.70 27.10 -10.31
CA PRO A 299 -20.11 26.54 -9.01
C PRO A 299 -21.57 26.80 -8.65
N GLU A 300 -22.14 27.93 -9.08
CA GLU A 300 -23.55 28.27 -8.86
C GLU A 300 -24.48 27.26 -9.55
N GLU A 301 -24.21 26.94 -10.82
CA GLU A 301 -24.97 25.95 -11.58
C GLU A 301 -24.77 24.53 -11.00
N GLY A 302 -23.55 24.19 -10.59
CA GLY A 302 -23.25 22.92 -9.93
C GLY A 302 -23.99 22.76 -8.60
N ALA A 303 -24.10 23.83 -7.80
CA ALA A 303 -24.85 23.84 -6.55
C ALA A 303 -26.35 23.67 -6.78
N MET A 304 -26.90 24.32 -7.81
CA MET A 304 -28.30 24.15 -8.21
C MET A 304 -28.60 22.70 -8.62
N MET A 305 -27.74 22.08 -9.43
CA MET A 305 -27.91 20.68 -9.82
C MET A 305 -27.90 19.74 -8.60
N LEU A 306 -27.02 20.00 -7.63
CA LEU A 306 -26.91 19.19 -6.41
C LEU A 306 -28.08 19.44 -5.43
N GLY A 307 -28.49 20.70 -5.24
CA GLY A 307 -29.54 21.07 -4.28
C GLY A 307 -30.95 20.61 -4.69
N TYR A 308 -31.22 20.47 -5.99
CA TYR A 308 -32.50 19.94 -6.50
C TYR A 308 -32.48 18.44 -6.80
N ALA A 309 -31.33 17.77 -6.63
CA ALA A 309 -31.24 16.32 -6.77
C ALA A 309 -31.97 15.61 -5.62
N ARG A 310 -32.50 14.41 -5.86
CA ARG A 310 -32.99 13.55 -4.76
C ARG A 310 -31.91 12.62 -4.25
N SER A 311 -30.97 12.26 -5.14
CA SER A 311 -29.87 11.33 -4.84
C SER A 311 -28.55 11.82 -5.44
N VAL A 312 -27.53 11.88 -4.60
CA VAL A 312 -26.17 12.30 -5.00
C VAL A 312 -25.17 11.22 -4.58
N VAL A 313 -24.39 10.74 -5.54
CA VAL A 313 -23.28 9.82 -5.26
C VAL A 313 -21.96 10.56 -5.44
N ILE A 314 -21.21 10.71 -4.35
CA ILE A 314 -19.90 11.34 -4.34
C ILE A 314 -18.83 10.29 -4.63
N VAL A 315 -17.99 10.56 -5.62
CA VAL A 315 -16.91 9.66 -6.07
C VAL A 315 -15.57 10.33 -5.79
N PRO A 316 -14.96 10.07 -4.62
CA PRO A 316 -13.68 10.65 -4.24
C PRO A 316 -12.52 10.01 -5.01
N GLY A 317 -11.54 10.83 -5.40
CA GLY A 317 -10.29 10.38 -6.01
C GLY A 317 -9.05 11.01 -5.38
N TYR A 318 -7.88 10.67 -5.92
CA TYR A 318 -6.60 11.16 -5.40
C TYR A 318 -6.49 12.70 -5.41
N GLY A 319 -7.14 13.38 -6.36
CA GLY A 319 -7.17 14.84 -6.38
C GLY A 319 -7.85 15.47 -5.16
N MET A 320 -8.82 14.79 -4.55
CA MET A 320 -9.44 15.22 -3.27
C MET A 320 -8.42 15.16 -2.13
N ALA A 321 -7.65 14.07 -2.06
CA ALA A 321 -6.62 13.86 -1.04
C ALA A 321 -5.50 14.89 -1.14
N VAL A 322 -4.97 15.14 -2.36
CA VAL A 322 -3.91 16.13 -2.58
C VAL A 322 -4.37 17.55 -2.21
N ALA A 323 -5.63 17.89 -2.48
CA ALA A 323 -6.19 19.19 -2.14
C ALA A 323 -6.61 19.32 -0.66
N GLN A 324 -6.57 18.24 0.12
CA GLN A 324 -7.11 18.21 1.49
C GLN A 324 -8.57 18.67 1.56
N ALA A 325 -9.39 18.16 0.63
CA ALA A 325 -10.78 18.58 0.46
C ALA A 325 -11.80 17.73 1.26
N GLN A 326 -11.36 16.68 1.96
CA GLN A 326 -12.25 15.72 2.65
C GLN A 326 -13.23 16.39 3.63
N HIS A 327 -12.79 17.41 4.37
CA HIS A 327 -13.66 18.14 5.30
C HIS A 327 -14.69 19.02 4.56
N SER A 328 -14.29 19.68 3.47
CA SER A 328 -15.22 20.45 2.63
C SER A 328 -16.25 19.55 1.96
N VAL A 329 -15.84 18.33 1.56
CA VAL A 329 -16.75 17.33 0.99
C VAL A 329 -17.74 16.82 2.03
N ARG A 330 -17.30 16.60 3.29
CA ARG A 330 -18.22 16.29 4.39
C ARG A 330 -19.21 17.43 4.61
N GLU A 331 -18.73 18.66 4.65
CA GLU A 331 -19.60 19.83 4.87
C GLU A 331 -20.63 19.99 3.74
N LEU A 332 -20.25 19.71 2.49
CA LEU A 332 -21.17 19.69 1.34
C LEU A 332 -22.24 18.61 1.52
N ALA A 333 -21.84 17.39 1.87
CA ALA A 333 -22.79 16.31 2.14
C ALA A 333 -23.76 16.67 3.27
N ASP A 334 -23.26 17.26 4.37
CA ASP A 334 -24.10 17.71 5.48
C ASP A 334 -25.15 18.75 5.04
N GLN A 335 -24.81 19.68 4.12
CA GLN A 335 -25.80 20.63 3.60
C GLN A 335 -26.84 19.95 2.71
N LEU A 336 -26.40 19.04 1.83
CA LEU A 336 -27.31 18.31 0.95
C LEU A 336 -28.27 17.41 1.75
N GLU A 337 -27.78 16.72 2.77
CA GLU A 337 -28.60 15.91 3.68
C GLU A 337 -29.65 16.75 4.42
N ARG A 338 -29.31 17.99 4.83
CA ARG A 338 -30.28 18.92 5.44
C ARG A 338 -31.40 19.32 4.49
N MET A 339 -31.14 19.34 3.20
CA MET A 339 -32.14 19.57 2.15
C MET A 339 -32.95 18.31 1.81
N GLY A 340 -32.65 17.16 2.45
CA GLY A 340 -33.33 15.90 2.23
C GLY A 340 -32.79 15.09 1.05
N VAL A 341 -31.59 15.40 0.56
CA VAL A 341 -30.92 14.64 -0.51
C VAL A 341 -30.29 13.36 0.07
N ASP A 342 -30.50 12.21 -0.57
CA ASP A 342 -29.80 10.96 -0.24
C ASP A 342 -28.35 11.03 -0.74
N VAL A 343 -27.38 11.16 0.18
CA VAL A 343 -25.95 11.28 -0.15
C VAL A 343 -25.22 9.98 0.18
N LYS A 344 -24.54 9.44 -0.83
CA LYS A 344 -23.72 8.22 -0.71
C LYS A 344 -22.31 8.47 -1.24
N TYR A 345 -21.34 7.74 -0.71
CA TYR A 345 -19.96 7.75 -1.18
C TYR A 345 -19.64 6.44 -1.89
N ALA A 346 -19.18 6.54 -3.13
CA ALA A 346 -18.76 5.40 -3.94
C ALA A 346 -17.24 5.27 -3.93
N ILE A 347 -16.72 4.26 -3.24
CA ILE A 347 -15.28 4.04 -3.07
C ILE A 347 -14.79 3.03 -4.09
N HIS A 348 -13.91 3.46 -4.99
CA HIS A 348 -13.17 2.54 -5.84
C HIS A 348 -12.02 1.90 -5.04
N PRO A 349 -11.79 0.57 -5.12
CA PRO A 349 -10.77 -0.12 -4.30
C PRO A 349 -9.35 0.44 -4.44
N VAL A 350 -9.01 0.95 -5.63
CA VAL A 350 -7.70 1.54 -5.96
C VAL A 350 -7.72 3.07 -6.05
N ALA A 351 -8.76 3.74 -5.54
CA ALA A 351 -8.77 5.19 -5.45
C ALA A 351 -7.69 5.68 -4.46
N GLY A 352 -6.72 6.44 -4.96
CA GLY A 352 -5.67 7.06 -4.15
C GLY A 352 -4.29 6.44 -4.36
N ARG A 353 -3.49 6.38 -3.29
CA ARG A 353 -2.11 5.84 -3.28
C ARG A 353 -1.88 4.72 -2.27
N MET A 354 -2.93 4.18 -1.68
CA MET A 354 -2.87 2.95 -0.86
C MET A 354 -4.25 2.28 -0.86
N PRO A 355 -4.33 0.97 -0.61
CA PRO A 355 -5.60 0.33 -0.32
C PRO A 355 -6.33 1.06 0.80
N GLY A 356 -7.61 1.35 0.58
CA GLY A 356 -8.45 2.03 1.57
C GLY A 356 -8.08 3.50 1.82
N HIS A 357 -7.27 4.14 0.96
CA HIS A 357 -6.84 5.54 1.15
C HIS A 357 -8.06 6.46 1.33
N MET A 358 -9.08 6.34 0.47
CA MET A 358 -10.28 7.18 0.57
C MET A 358 -11.09 6.89 1.83
N ASN A 359 -11.21 5.62 2.25
CA ASN A 359 -11.93 5.25 3.47
C ASN A 359 -11.31 5.91 4.70
N VAL A 360 -9.98 5.94 4.77
CA VAL A 360 -9.25 6.55 5.89
C VAL A 360 -9.46 8.07 5.93
N LEU A 361 -9.37 8.76 4.79
CA LEU A 361 -9.57 10.22 4.74
C LEU A 361 -11.01 10.64 5.02
N LEU A 362 -11.99 9.87 4.54
CA LEU A 362 -13.40 10.14 4.83
C LEU A 362 -13.74 9.84 6.29
N ALA A 363 -13.15 8.80 6.87
CA ALA A 363 -13.27 8.53 8.31
C ALA A 363 -12.64 9.66 9.15
N GLU A 364 -11.50 10.22 8.74
CA GLU A 364 -10.90 11.42 9.36
C GLU A 364 -11.85 12.63 9.28
N ALA A 365 -12.57 12.78 8.17
CA ALA A 365 -13.60 13.80 8.02
C ALA A 365 -14.92 13.48 8.75
N ASN A 366 -14.97 12.40 9.55
CA ASN A 366 -16.14 11.92 10.28
C ASN A 366 -17.35 11.57 9.38
N VAL A 367 -17.11 11.02 8.20
CA VAL A 367 -18.18 10.45 7.36
C VAL A 367 -18.64 9.11 7.95
N PRO A 368 -19.95 8.92 8.19
CA PRO A 368 -20.51 7.64 8.64
C PRO A 368 -20.19 6.50 7.69
N TYR A 369 -19.73 5.36 8.22
CA TYR A 369 -19.41 4.17 7.43
C TYR A 369 -20.59 3.62 6.64
N GLU A 370 -21.83 3.83 7.11
CA GLU A 370 -23.05 3.39 6.42
C GLU A 370 -23.26 4.09 5.07
N GLN A 371 -22.65 5.26 4.88
CA GLN A 371 -22.68 6.01 3.62
C GLN A 371 -21.53 5.62 2.68
N LEU A 372 -20.53 4.87 3.17
CA LEU A 372 -19.38 4.43 2.40
C LEU A 372 -19.71 3.09 1.74
N HIS A 373 -19.95 3.10 0.43
CA HIS A 373 -20.24 1.91 -0.34
C HIS A 373 -19.04 1.52 -1.22
N ASP A 374 -18.78 0.22 -1.25
CA ASP A 374 -17.82 -0.35 -2.19
C ASP A 374 -18.39 -0.32 -3.61
N MET A 375 -17.50 -0.32 -4.60
CA MET A 375 -17.83 -0.22 -6.03
C MET A 375 -18.88 -1.26 -6.48
N ASP A 376 -18.77 -2.51 -6.02
CA ASP A 376 -19.68 -3.59 -6.44
C ASP A 376 -21.11 -3.39 -5.91
N ASP A 377 -21.25 -2.80 -4.73
CA ASP A 377 -22.55 -2.55 -4.08
C ASP A 377 -23.26 -1.31 -4.65
N ILE A 378 -22.49 -0.29 -5.04
CA ILE A 378 -23.02 0.99 -5.52
C ILE A 378 -23.24 1.02 -7.03
N ASN A 379 -22.50 0.22 -7.81
CA ASN A 379 -22.60 0.23 -9.28
C ASN A 379 -24.02 0.01 -9.82
N PRO A 380 -24.82 -0.94 -9.29
CA PRO A 380 -26.21 -1.14 -9.72
C PRO A 380 -27.13 0.06 -9.43
N GLN A 381 -26.75 0.96 -8.52
CA GLN A 381 -27.57 2.10 -8.11
C GLN A 381 -27.38 3.33 -9.02
N PHE A 382 -26.28 3.42 -9.80
CA PHE A 382 -25.99 4.60 -10.61
C PHE A 382 -27.09 4.96 -11.62
N GLU A 383 -27.83 4.00 -12.16
CA GLU A 383 -28.94 4.28 -13.09
C GLU A 383 -30.09 5.07 -12.45
N GLN A 384 -30.24 4.97 -11.12
CA GLN A 384 -31.26 5.67 -10.35
C GLN A 384 -30.76 6.98 -9.76
N THR A 385 -29.43 7.17 -9.70
CA THR A 385 -28.77 8.37 -9.17
C THR A 385 -29.00 9.59 -10.05
N ASP A 386 -29.42 10.70 -9.44
CA ASP A 386 -29.63 11.95 -10.17
C ASP A 386 -28.31 12.62 -10.53
N VAL A 387 -27.39 12.77 -9.57
CA VAL A 387 -26.09 13.40 -9.81
C VAL A 387 -24.94 12.56 -9.24
N ALA A 388 -23.98 12.20 -10.10
CA ALA A 388 -22.69 11.65 -9.68
C ALA A 388 -21.65 12.78 -9.59
N LEU A 389 -21.15 13.06 -8.39
CA LEU A 389 -20.15 14.10 -8.14
C LEU A 389 -18.75 13.48 -8.04
N VAL A 390 -17.98 13.56 -9.12
CA VAL A 390 -16.62 13.02 -9.22
C VAL A 390 -15.60 14.06 -8.77
N ILE A 391 -14.85 13.77 -7.70
CA ILE A 391 -13.92 14.74 -7.09
C ILE A 391 -12.49 14.25 -7.23
N GLY A 392 -11.78 14.75 -8.24
CA GLY A 392 -10.36 14.44 -8.44
C GLY A 392 -10.06 12.97 -8.76
N ALA A 393 -11.04 12.22 -9.27
CA ALA A 393 -10.87 10.90 -9.87
C ALA A 393 -10.77 11.01 -11.40
N ASN A 394 -10.01 10.10 -12.02
CA ASN A 394 -9.87 10.04 -13.47
C ASN A 394 -9.97 8.60 -13.97
N ASP A 395 -8.94 7.78 -13.75
CA ASP A 395 -8.88 6.43 -14.34
C ASP A 395 -9.99 5.51 -13.81
N VAL A 396 -10.31 5.61 -12.51
CA VAL A 396 -11.36 4.81 -11.82
C VAL A 396 -12.80 5.09 -12.27
N VAL A 397 -13.00 6.13 -13.08
CA VAL A 397 -14.30 6.48 -13.67
C VAL A 397 -14.27 6.49 -15.20
N ASN A 398 -13.18 6.00 -15.83
CA ASN A 398 -12.99 6.10 -17.27
C ASN A 398 -13.73 4.98 -18.03
N PRO A 399 -14.77 5.28 -18.83
CA PRO A 399 -15.56 4.28 -19.55
C PRO A 399 -14.76 3.44 -20.55
N ALA A 400 -13.62 3.96 -21.01
CA ALA A 400 -12.71 3.26 -21.92
C ALA A 400 -12.27 1.89 -21.37
N ALA A 401 -12.28 1.70 -20.05
CA ALA A 401 -12.01 0.41 -19.42
C ALA A 401 -13.01 -0.69 -19.83
N ARG A 402 -14.24 -0.34 -20.23
CA ARG A 402 -15.27 -1.27 -20.70
C ARG A 402 -15.40 -1.33 -22.22
N SER A 403 -15.20 -0.20 -22.92
CA SER A 403 -15.50 -0.05 -24.35
C SER A 403 -14.29 -0.27 -25.27
N ASP A 404 -13.09 0.11 -24.85
CA ASP A 404 -11.92 0.16 -25.74
C ASP A 404 -10.90 -0.93 -25.40
N THR A 405 -10.87 -1.98 -26.24
CA THR A 405 -9.92 -3.10 -26.10
C THR A 405 -8.45 -2.69 -26.26
N ASN A 406 -8.16 -1.54 -26.87
CA ASN A 406 -6.80 -1.05 -27.04
C ASN A 406 -6.33 -0.16 -25.88
N SER A 407 -7.23 0.16 -24.94
CA SER A 407 -6.90 0.99 -23.80
C SER A 407 -6.05 0.21 -22.79
N PRO A 408 -4.99 0.81 -22.20
CA PRO A 408 -4.18 0.18 -21.16
C PRO A 408 -4.96 -0.13 -19.87
N ILE A 409 -6.16 0.42 -19.72
CA ILE A 409 -7.07 0.16 -18.60
C ILE A 409 -8.23 -0.76 -18.98
N TYR A 410 -8.22 -1.37 -20.18
CA TYR A 410 -9.27 -2.28 -20.62
C TYR A 410 -9.43 -3.48 -19.67
N GLY A 411 -10.65 -3.75 -19.25
CA GLY A 411 -11.00 -4.79 -18.28
C GLY A 411 -10.90 -4.36 -16.81
N MET A 412 -10.41 -3.14 -16.52
CA MET A 412 -10.43 -2.59 -15.17
C MET A 412 -11.86 -2.40 -14.70
N PRO A 413 -12.27 -2.97 -13.55
CA PRO A 413 -13.52 -2.57 -12.90
C PRO A 413 -13.49 -1.06 -12.68
N ILE A 414 -14.60 -0.37 -12.97
CA ILE A 414 -14.71 1.07 -12.78
C ILE A 414 -16.02 1.39 -12.07
N LEU A 415 -16.09 2.59 -11.48
CA LEU A 415 -17.36 3.16 -11.07
C LEU A 415 -18.11 3.64 -12.31
N GLU A 416 -19.30 3.08 -12.53
CA GLU A 416 -20.12 3.32 -13.73
C GLU A 416 -20.89 4.64 -13.64
N VAL A 417 -20.19 5.72 -13.29
CA VAL A 417 -20.76 7.06 -13.07
C VAL A 417 -21.46 7.61 -14.31
N ASP A 418 -21.06 7.15 -15.50
CA ASP A 418 -21.67 7.53 -16.77
C ASP A 418 -23.13 7.05 -16.93
N LYS A 419 -23.58 6.11 -16.09
CA LYS A 419 -24.97 5.67 -16.02
C LYS A 419 -25.88 6.63 -15.24
N ALA A 420 -25.32 7.52 -14.41
CA ALA A 420 -26.10 8.52 -13.69
C ALA A 420 -26.83 9.48 -14.63
N LYS A 421 -27.89 10.14 -14.16
CA LYS A 421 -28.63 11.11 -14.98
C LYS A 421 -27.75 12.31 -15.35
N HIS A 422 -26.95 12.80 -14.40
CA HIS A 422 -25.93 13.81 -14.61
C HIS A 422 -24.64 13.45 -13.87
N THR A 423 -23.49 13.85 -14.43
CA THR A 423 -22.18 13.69 -13.79
C THR A 423 -21.48 15.03 -13.74
N ILE A 424 -21.00 15.44 -12.57
CA ILE A 424 -20.18 16.65 -12.39
C ILE A 424 -18.77 16.20 -12.03
N VAL A 425 -17.76 16.66 -12.78
CA VAL A 425 -16.36 16.29 -12.56
C VAL A 425 -15.54 17.49 -12.12
N ILE A 426 -14.96 17.41 -10.92
CA ILE A 426 -14.07 18.43 -10.36
C ILE A 426 -12.61 18.07 -10.64
N LYS A 427 -11.92 18.89 -11.45
CA LYS A 427 -10.48 18.77 -11.72
C LYS A 427 -9.85 20.12 -12.06
N ARG A 428 -8.51 20.24 -11.94
CA ARG A 428 -7.80 21.50 -12.23
C ARG A 428 -7.70 21.86 -13.72
N GLY A 429 -7.71 20.87 -14.61
CA GLY A 429 -7.57 21.06 -16.05
C GLY A 429 -7.63 19.71 -16.77
N MET A 430 -7.38 19.65 -18.09
CA MET A 430 -7.55 18.42 -18.90
C MET A 430 -6.39 17.41 -18.82
N SER A 431 -5.53 17.50 -17.81
CA SER A 431 -4.44 16.54 -17.59
C SER A 431 -4.95 15.10 -17.42
N THR A 432 -4.18 14.15 -17.93
CA THR A 432 -4.44 12.70 -17.82
C THR A 432 -4.20 12.20 -16.39
N GLY A 433 -4.70 10.99 -16.11
CA GLY A 433 -4.55 10.31 -14.83
C GLY A 433 -3.22 9.55 -14.73
N PHE A 434 -3.20 8.51 -13.92
CA PHE A 434 -2.01 7.68 -13.77
C PHE A 434 -1.73 6.86 -15.03
N ALA A 435 -2.78 6.30 -15.64
CA ALA A 435 -2.67 5.49 -16.85
C ALA A 435 -2.23 6.28 -18.10
N GLY A 436 -2.12 7.62 -18.00
CA GLY A 436 -1.67 8.46 -19.12
C GLY A 436 -2.67 8.55 -20.28
N VAL A 437 -3.87 8.01 -20.10
CA VAL A 437 -4.95 8.05 -21.10
C VAL A 437 -5.90 9.21 -20.88
N ASP A 438 -6.47 9.68 -21.97
CA ASP A 438 -7.59 10.62 -21.94
C ASP A 438 -8.88 9.89 -21.50
N ASN A 439 -9.84 10.62 -20.95
CA ASN A 439 -11.04 10.03 -20.37
C ASN A 439 -12.30 10.38 -21.17
N GLU A 440 -12.93 9.34 -21.71
CA GLU A 440 -14.13 9.46 -22.53
C GLU A 440 -15.32 10.06 -21.78
N LEU A 441 -15.37 9.89 -20.45
CA LEU A 441 -16.45 10.44 -19.60
C LEU A 441 -16.59 11.95 -19.77
N PHE A 442 -15.48 12.67 -19.90
CA PHE A 442 -15.45 14.13 -19.91
C PHE A 442 -16.11 14.73 -21.16
N TYR A 443 -16.35 13.90 -22.17
CA TYR A 443 -16.93 14.29 -23.45
C TYR A 443 -18.37 13.78 -23.62
N LYS A 444 -18.91 13.05 -22.64
CA LYS A 444 -20.30 12.56 -22.70
C LYS A 444 -21.30 13.68 -22.45
N ASP A 445 -22.46 13.60 -23.09
CA ASP A 445 -23.51 14.62 -23.00
C ASP A 445 -24.01 14.90 -21.57
N LYS A 446 -24.04 13.86 -20.72
CA LYS A 446 -24.51 13.97 -19.33
C LYS A 446 -23.45 14.49 -18.37
N THR A 447 -22.23 14.72 -18.85
CA THR A 447 -21.09 15.10 -18.02
C THR A 447 -20.80 16.59 -18.16
N THR A 448 -20.64 17.26 -17.03
CA THR A 448 -20.19 18.64 -16.94
C THR A 448 -18.92 18.74 -16.09
N MET A 449 -18.02 19.63 -16.50
CA MET A 449 -16.74 19.86 -15.87
C MET A 449 -16.80 21.11 -14.99
N LEU A 450 -16.28 20.99 -13.77
CA LEU A 450 -16.15 22.09 -12.83
C LEU A 450 -14.67 22.29 -12.52
N PHE A 451 -14.06 23.29 -13.17
CA PHE A 451 -12.61 23.45 -13.13
C PHE A 451 -12.13 24.17 -11.86
N GLY A 452 -11.08 23.63 -11.24
CA GLY A 452 -10.39 24.26 -10.11
C GLY A 452 -9.73 23.26 -9.17
N SER A 453 -9.13 23.79 -8.10
CA SER A 453 -8.69 22.96 -6.96
C SER A 453 -9.90 22.34 -6.29
N ALA A 454 -9.84 21.04 -5.96
CA ALA A 454 -10.97 20.34 -5.37
C ALA A 454 -11.47 21.02 -4.08
N LYS A 455 -10.56 21.49 -3.22
CA LYS A 455 -10.93 22.18 -1.98
C LYS A 455 -11.67 23.50 -2.22
N ASP A 456 -11.15 24.33 -3.13
CA ASP A 456 -11.72 25.65 -3.41
C ASP A 456 -13.09 25.52 -4.06
N VAL A 457 -13.21 24.62 -5.04
CA VAL A 457 -14.44 24.37 -5.77
C VAL A 457 -15.52 23.79 -4.85
N VAL A 458 -15.19 22.78 -4.05
CA VAL A 458 -16.14 22.21 -3.09
C VAL A 458 -16.54 23.24 -2.04
N SER A 459 -15.62 24.08 -1.56
CA SER A 459 -15.97 25.15 -0.60
C SER A 459 -16.92 26.19 -1.20
N LYS A 460 -16.75 26.52 -2.49
CA LYS A 460 -17.69 27.37 -3.22
C LYS A 460 -19.05 26.69 -3.36
N LEU A 461 -19.09 25.41 -3.75
CA LEU A 461 -20.34 24.63 -3.81
C LEU A 461 -21.07 24.64 -2.47
N VAL A 462 -20.37 24.44 -1.35
CA VAL A 462 -20.96 24.55 -0.01
C VAL A 462 -21.60 25.92 0.23
N SER A 463 -20.91 27.00 -0.19
CA SER A 463 -21.35 28.38 0.02
C SER A 463 -22.59 28.71 -0.81
N GLU A 464 -22.66 28.19 -2.04
CA GLU A 464 -23.82 28.35 -2.93
C GLU A 464 -25.00 27.48 -2.48
N VAL A 465 -24.77 26.22 -2.09
CA VAL A 465 -25.84 25.33 -1.57
C VAL A 465 -26.48 25.91 -0.30
N LYS A 466 -25.73 26.60 0.55
CA LYS A 466 -26.28 27.28 1.75
C LYS A 466 -27.18 28.48 1.42
N GLN A 467 -27.11 29.01 0.21
CA GLN A 467 -27.93 30.13 -0.25
C GLN A 467 -29.23 29.68 -0.92
N LEU A 468 -29.34 28.39 -1.24
CA LEU A 468 -30.57 27.73 -1.71
C LEU A 468 -31.50 27.44 -0.53
#